data_AF-A0A7C5TJ80-F1
#
_entry.id   AF-A0A7C5TJ80-F1
#
_cell.length_a   1.000
_cell.length_b   1.000
_cell.length_c   1.000
_cell.angle_alpha   90.00
_cell.angle_beta   90.00
_cell.angle_gamma   90.00
#
_symmetry.space_group_name_H-M   'P 1'
#
loop_
_entity.id
_entity.type
_entity.pdbx_description
1 polymer ?
#
loop_
_entity_poly.entity_id
_entity_poly.type
_entity_poly.pdbx_seq_one_letter_code
_entity_poly.pdbx_strand_id
1 'polypeptide(L)' 'MAKMGNSRHLKRLAAPIFWPILRKEYKWVVKPSPGPHPIDRCIPLLLFVR' A
#
# COMPACT_ATOMS: atom_id res chain seq x y z
N MET A 1 -15.47 -20.18 1.96
CA MET A 1 -16.15 -18.90 2.26
C MET A 1 -15.26 -17.76 1.80
N ALA A 2 -15.74 -16.91 0.89
CA ALA A 2 -15.00 -15.72 0.48
C ALA A 2 -14.97 -14.70 1.63
N LYS A 3 -13.85 -13.99 1.78
CA LYS A 3 -13.71 -12.95 2.80
C LYS A 3 -14.37 -11.66 2.28
N MET A 4 -15.53 -11.29 2.82
CA MET A 4 -16.25 -10.06 2.43
C MET A 4 -15.65 -8.76 3.03
N GLY A 5 -14.78 -8.86 4.04
CA GLY A 5 -14.21 -7.69 4.70
C GLY A 5 -13.04 -7.06 3.95
N ASN A 6 -12.91 -5.74 4.03
CA ASN A 6 -11.79 -5.01 3.44
C ASN A 6 -10.45 -5.47 4.07
N SER A 7 -9.41 -5.68 3.25
CA SER A 7 -8.10 -6.11 3.76
C SER A 7 -7.45 -5.02 4.60
N ARG A 8 -6.87 -5.33 5.76
CA ARG A 8 -6.09 -4.36 6.55
C ARG A 8 -4.62 -4.28 6.14
N HIS A 9 -4.16 -5.23 5.34
CA HIS A 9 -2.75 -5.38 4.96
C HIS A 9 -2.57 -5.26 3.44
N LEU A 10 -1.45 -4.67 3.02
CA LEU A 10 -1.04 -4.57 1.62
C LEU A 10 0.31 -5.26 1.46
N LYS A 11 0.37 -6.30 0.62
CA LYS A 11 1.64 -6.93 0.24
C LYS A 11 2.45 -5.92 -0.56
N ARG A 12 3.77 -5.87 -0.32
CA ARG A 12 4.64 -4.92 -1.03
C ARG A 12 4.71 -5.21 -2.54
N LEU A 13 4.60 -6.47 -2.92
CA LEU A 13 4.47 -6.87 -4.33
C LEU A 13 3.19 -6.33 -5.00
N ALA A 14 2.15 -5.97 -4.24
CA ALA A 14 0.93 -5.37 -4.79
C ALA A 14 0.92 -3.84 -4.65
N ALA A 15 2.03 -3.23 -4.24
CA ALA A 15 2.15 -1.77 -4.17
C ALA A 15 2.16 -1.16 -5.59
N PRO A 16 1.66 0.08 -5.74
CA PRO A 16 1.75 0.82 -7.00
C PRO A 16 3.18 1.00 -7.50
N ILE A 17 3.36 1.03 -8.81
CA ILE A 17 4.68 1.07 -9.47
C ILE A 17 5.44 2.37 -9.20
N PHE A 18 4.73 3.48 -9.01
CA PHE A 18 5.31 4.80 -8.79
C PHE A 18 5.78 5.04 -7.35
N TRP A 19 5.51 4.12 -6.42
CA TRP A 19 6.04 4.25 -5.06
C TRP A 19 7.55 3.99 -5.07
N PRO A 20 8.38 4.87 -4.48
CA PRO A 20 9.84 4.73 -4.47
C PRO A 20 10.28 3.66 -3.44
N ILE A 21 9.95 2.38 -3.67
CA ILE A 21 10.24 1.28 -2.76
C ILE A 21 10.78 0.02 -3.46
N LEU A 22 11.69 -0.68 -2.78
CA LEU A 22 12.17 -1.99 -3.22
C LEU A 22 11.11 -3.07 -2.94
N ARG A 23 10.45 -3.57 -3.99
CA ARG A 23 9.33 -4.53 -3.90
C ARG A 23 9.70 -5.89 -3.28
N LYS A 24 10.96 -6.30 -3.36
CA LYS A 24 11.46 -7.62 -2.89
C LYS A 24 12.23 -7.58 -1.57
N GLU A 25 12.41 -6.40 -0.97
CA GLU A 25 13.17 -6.24 0.27
C GLU A 25 12.36 -6.70 1.50
N TYR A 26 11.06 -6.38 1.53
CA TYR A 26 10.15 -6.78 2.60
C TYR A 26 8.82 -7.30 2.06
N LYS A 27 8.14 -8.13 2.85
CA LYS A 27 6.85 -8.77 2.48
C LYS A 27 5.68 -7.78 2.43
N TRP A 28 5.69 -6.77 3.30
CA TRP A 28 4.56 -5.87 3.54
C TRP A 28 4.94 -4.39 3.32
N VAL A 29 3.92 -3.58 3.05
CA VAL A 29 4.02 -2.12 2.98
C VAL A 29 2.84 -1.50 3.73
N VAL A 30 2.97 -0.23 4.10
CA VAL A 30 1.88 0.54 4.71
C VAL A 30 0.70 0.59 3.75
N LYS A 31 -0.45 0.09 4.20
CA LYS A 31 -1.71 0.28 3.48
C LYS A 31 -2.19 1.71 3.71
N PRO A 32 -2.43 2.52 2.66
CA PRO A 32 -2.96 3.87 2.81
C PRO A 32 -4.36 3.79 3.45
N SER A 33 -4.63 4.72 4.37
CA SER A 33 -5.97 4.92 4.90
C SER A 33 -6.91 5.39 3.79
N PRO A 34 -8.20 4.98 3.81
CA PRO A 34 -9.17 5.51 2.88
C PRO A 34 -9.25 7.03 3.04
N GLY A 35 -9.19 7.74 1.92
CA GLY A 35 -9.09 9.20 1.90
C GLY A 35 -9.42 9.76 0.50
N PRO A 36 -9.03 11.01 0.21
CA PRO A 36 -9.45 11.71 -1.00
C PRO A 36 -8.88 11.13 -2.30
N HIS A 37 -7.73 10.44 -2.23
CA HIS A 37 -7.06 9.89 -3.41
C HIS A 37 -7.18 8.36 -3.45
N PRO A 38 -7.42 7.77 -4.64
CA PRO A 38 -7.43 6.32 -4.81
C PRO A 38 -6.02 5.72 -4.65
N ILE A 39 -5.94 4.42 -4.36
CA ILE A 39 -4.66 3.72 -4.11
C ILE A 39 -3.67 3.85 -5.27
N ASP A 40 -4.17 3.89 -6.50
CA ASP A 40 -3.36 4.01 -7.73
C ASP A 40 -2.82 5.42 -7.98
N ARG A 41 -3.20 6.41 -7.16
CA ARG A 41 -2.74 7.81 -7.27
C ARG A 41 -2.39 8.45 -5.94
N CYS A 42 -2.27 7.66 -4.87
CA CYS A 42 -1.90 8.15 -3.54
C CYS A 42 -0.54 7.59 -3.11
N ILE A 43 0.11 8.28 -2.18
CA ILE A 43 1.33 7.82 -1.51
C ILE A 43 1.13 8.03 0.00
N PRO A 44 1.26 6.98 0.82
CA PRO A 44 1.26 7.11 2.28
C PRO A 44 2.32 8.10 2.78
N LEU A 45 1.96 8.96 3.73
CA LEU A 45 2.88 9.93 4.34
C LEU A 45 4.12 9.27 4.97
N LEU A 46 3.98 8.05 5.50
CA LEU A 46 5.10 7.28 6.04
C LEU A 46 6.18 6.98 4.99
N LEU A 47 5.83 6.82 3.70
CA LEU A 47 6.81 6.63 2.63
C LEU A 47 7.55 7.91 2.25
N PHE A 48 7.01 9.09 2.56
CA PHE A 48 7.67 10.36 2.31
C PHE A 48 8.66 10.76 3.41
N VAL A 49 8.34 10.45 4.66
CA VAL A 49 9.11 10.91 5.83
C VAL A 49 10.24 9.93 6.20
N ARG A 50 10.18 8.70 5.70
CA ARG A 50 11.12 7.62 6.01
C ARG A 50 12.38 7.67 5.16
#